data_AF-A0A5C8CEP8-F1
#
_entry.id   AF-A0A5C8CEP8-F1
#
_cell.length_a   1.000
_cell.length_b   1.000
_cell.length_c   1.000
_cell.angle_alpha   90.00
_cell.angle_beta   90.00
_cell.angle_gamma   90.00
#
_symmetry.space_group_name_H-M   'P 1'
#
loop_
_entity.id
_entity.type
_entity.pdbx_description
1 polymer ?
#
loop_
_entity_poly.entity_id
_entity_poly.type
_entity_poly.pdbx_seq_one_letter_code
_entity_poly.pdbx_strand_id
1 'polypeptide(L)'
;MLKITESKENKKFDYDNRIKRLRNLTKETILITKNENIFYLTGFKGTAGWLLIHNSKKYLLVDSRYFEQATKITHKTSVVLASNNYEGALFCIFILIEYF
;
A
#
# COMPACT_ATOMS: atom_id res chain seq x y z
N MET A 1 16.11 -4.25 9.37
CA MET A 1 15.99 -3.21 8.32
C MET A 1 14.64 -3.39 7.63
N LEU A 2 13.87 -2.32 7.44
CA LEU A 2 12.60 -2.42 6.70
C LEU A 2 12.89 -2.80 5.25
N LYS A 3 12.18 -3.79 4.70
CA LYS A 3 12.27 -4.12 3.28
C LYS A 3 11.10 -3.47 2.55
N ILE A 4 11.41 -2.45 1.77
CA ILE A 4 10.45 -1.73 0.91
C ILE A 4 10.89 -1.89 -0.54
N THR A 5 9.95 -2.07 -1.44
CA THR A 5 10.20 -2.06 -2.88
C THR A 5 9.09 -1.32 -3.60
N GLU A 6 9.46 -0.36 -4.45
CA GLU A 6 8.50 0.34 -5.29
C GLU A 6 8.07 -0.53 -6.46
N SER A 7 6.77 -0.74 -6.59
CA SER A 7 6.20 -1.39 -7.76
C SER A 7 6.21 -0.45 -8.96
N LYS A 8 6.36 -1.04 -10.14
CA LYS A 8 6.28 -0.29 -11.41
C LYS A 8 4.86 0.19 -11.69
N GLU A 9 4.72 0.91 -12.79
CA GLU A 9 3.41 1.28 -13.31
C GLU A 9 2.65 0.05 -13.81
N ASN A 10 1.39 -0.10 -13.36
CA ASN A 10 0.44 -1.08 -13.89
C ASN A 10 -0.82 -0.35 -14.39
N LYS A 11 -1.11 -0.39 -15.69
CA LYS A 11 -2.25 0.34 -16.29
C LYS A 11 -3.52 -0.49 -16.47
N LYS A 12 -3.65 -1.64 -15.79
CA LYS A 12 -4.83 -2.51 -15.90
C LYS A 12 -6.13 -1.79 -15.54
N PHE A 13 -6.07 -0.88 -14.57
CA PHE A 13 -7.18 -0.01 -14.18
C PHE A 13 -6.69 1.42 -13.96
N ASP A 14 -7.63 2.35 -13.89
CA ASP A 14 -7.37 3.76 -13.58
C ASP A 14 -7.17 3.97 -12.07
N TYR A 15 -6.05 3.45 -11.55
CA TYR A 15 -5.71 3.54 -10.13
C TYR A 15 -5.48 4.98 -9.68
N ASP A 16 -4.92 5.81 -10.55
CA ASP A 16 -4.60 7.21 -10.24
C ASP A 16 -5.89 8.02 -9.99
N ASN A 17 -6.93 7.89 -10.82
CA ASN A 17 -8.21 8.55 -10.54
C ASN A 17 -8.96 7.95 -9.34
N ARG A 18 -8.83 6.64 -9.07
CA ARG A 18 -9.42 6.03 -7.87
C ARG A 18 -8.85 6.63 -6.59
N ILE A 19 -7.52 6.77 -6.53
CA ILE A 19 -6.82 7.39 -5.40
C ILE A 19 -7.17 8.88 -5.30
N LYS A 20 -7.20 9.60 -6.43
CA LYS A 20 -7.62 11.02 -6.48
C LYS A 20 -9.02 11.21 -5.89
N ARG A 21 -9.99 10.38 -6.27
CA ARG A 21 -11.36 10.42 -5.74
C ARG A 21 -11.39 10.15 -4.23
N LEU A 22 -10.67 9.12 -3.76
CA LEU A 22 -10.60 8.80 -2.34
C LEU A 22 -10.03 9.95 -1.52
N ARG A 23 -8.92 10.55 -1.99
CA ARG A 23 -8.29 11.69 -1.29
C ARG A 23 -9.16 12.94 -1.26
N ASN A 24 -9.93 13.19 -2.31
CA ASN A 24 -10.84 14.33 -2.33
C ASN A 24 -11.99 14.19 -1.31
N LEU A 25 -12.30 12.97 -0.87
CA LEU A 25 -13.33 12.74 0.15
C LEU A 25 -12.84 13.01 1.56
N THR A 26 -11.62 12.59 1.91
CA THR A 26 -11.13 12.67 3.31
C THR A 26 -10.09 13.76 3.53
N LYS A 27 -9.21 14.02 2.55
CA LYS A 27 -7.99 14.84 2.68
C LYS A 27 -7.04 14.40 3.81
N GLU A 28 -7.22 13.18 4.33
CA GLU A 28 -6.49 12.64 5.48
C GLU A 28 -5.67 11.40 5.08
N THR A 29 -4.81 10.97 6.00
CA THR A 29 -4.14 9.65 5.94
C THR A 29 -5.17 8.56 6.22
N ILE A 30 -5.22 7.52 5.38
CA ILE A 30 -6.22 6.45 5.51
C ILE A 30 -5.52 5.10 5.60
N LEU A 31 -5.88 4.31 6.61
CA LEU A 31 -5.55 2.89 6.69
C LEU A 31 -6.71 2.04 6.16
N ILE A 32 -6.41 1.16 5.21
CA ILE A 32 -7.38 0.28 4.55
C ILE A 32 -6.97 -1.16 4.81
N THR A 33 -7.85 -1.90 5.48
CA THR A 33 -7.61 -3.29 5.90
C THR A 33 -8.49 -4.31 5.17
N LYS A 34 -9.52 -3.83 4.46
CA LYS A 34 -10.45 -4.69 3.70
C LYS A 34 -9.84 -5.07 2.34
N ASN A 35 -9.66 -6.37 2.10
CA ASN A 35 -8.98 -6.91 0.91
C ASN A 35 -9.58 -6.43 -0.41
N GLU A 36 -10.89 -6.31 -0.52
CA GLU A 36 -11.57 -5.83 -1.75
C GLU A 36 -11.20 -4.39 -2.06
N ASN A 37 -11.04 -3.55 -1.04
CA ASN A 37 -10.64 -2.16 -1.20
C ASN A 37 -9.16 -2.06 -1.57
N ILE A 38 -8.31 -2.90 -0.97
CA ILE A 38 -6.89 -3.01 -1.34
C ILE A 38 -6.77 -3.39 -2.81
N PHE A 39 -7.49 -4.43 -3.26
CA PHE A 39 -7.53 -4.83 -4.65
C PHE A 39 -8.02 -3.70 -5.57
N TYR A 40 -9.13 -3.05 -5.21
CA TYR A 40 -9.67 -1.94 -6.00
C TYR A 40 -8.66 -0.80 -6.19
N LEU A 41 -7.85 -0.51 -5.19
CA LEU A 41 -6.94 0.64 -5.20
C LEU A 41 -5.54 0.32 -5.73
N THR A 42 -5.13 -0.95 -5.70
CA THR A 42 -3.74 -1.35 -6.02
C THR A 42 -3.64 -2.38 -7.14
N GLY A 43 -4.69 -3.17 -7.37
CA GLY A 43 -4.67 -4.35 -8.24
C GLY A 43 -4.19 -5.63 -7.55
N PHE A 44 -3.73 -5.54 -6.30
CA PHE A 44 -3.26 -6.69 -5.53
C PHE A 44 -4.43 -7.54 -5.01
N LYS A 45 -4.49 -8.80 -5.42
CA LYS A 45 -5.49 -9.78 -4.95
C LYS A 45 -4.86 -10.75 -3.98
N GLY A 46 -4.78 -10.36 -2.71
CA GLY A 46 -4.34 -11.21 -1.60
C GLY A 46 -5.47 -11.48 -0.61
N THR A 47 -5.20 -12.36 0.35
CA THR A 47 -6.11 -12.62 1.48
C THR A 47 -5.68 -11.92 2.76
N ALA A 48 -4.50 -11.30 2.77
CA ALA A 48 -3.97 -10.54 3.90
C ALA A 48 -3.11 -9.36 3.41
N GLY A 49 -3.19 -8.25 4.13
CA GLY A 49 -2.39 -7.05 3.89
C GLY A 49 -3.10 -5.79 4.38
N TRP A 50 -2.32 -4.75 4.66
CA TRP A 50 -2.82 -3.41 4.99
C TRP A 50 -2.31 -2.41 3.96
N LEU A 51 -3.17 -1.47 3.57
CA LEU A 51 -2.80 -0.37 2.68
C LEU A 51 -2.89 0.94 3.45
N LEU A 52 -1.77 1.62 3.61
CA LEU A 52 -1.72 2.99 4.09
C LEU A 52 -1.65 3.94 2.88
N ILE A 53 -2.58 4.89 2.83
CA ILE A 53 -2.55 6.00 1.88
C ILE A 53 -2.21 7.25 2.65
N HIS A 54 -1.08 7.87 2.32
CA HIS A 54 -0.64 9.13 2.88
C HIS A 54 -0.27 10.07 1.75
N ASN A 55 -0.91 11.23 1.69
CA ASN A 55 -0.84 12.14 0.53
C ASN A 55 -1.13 11.37 -0.76
N SER A 56 -0.22 11.39 -1.75
CA SER A 56 -0.35 10.64 -3.01
C SER A 56 0.31 9.25 -2.98
N LYS A 57 0.96 8.88 -1.87
CA LYS A 57 1.75 7.65 -1.76
C LYS A 57 0.90 6.52 -1.20
N LYS A 58 1.21 5.30 -1.65
CA LYS A 58 0.55 4.06 -1.27
C LYS A 58 1.59 3.13 -0.68
N TYR A 59 1.39 2.71 0.57
CA TYR A 59 2.24 1.73 1.23
C TYR A 59 1.41 0.47 1.45
N LEU A 60 1.73 -0.59 0.72
CA LEU A 60 1.05 -1.88 0.84
C LEU A 60 1.92 -2.80 1.70
N LEU A 61 1.49 -3.00 2.95
CA LEU A 61 2.11 -3.90 3.90
C LEU A 61 1.59 -5.31 3.69
N VAL A 62 2.49 -6.25 3.39
CA VAL A 62 2.17 -7.66 3.14
C VAL A 62 3.18 -8.56 3.81
N ASP A 63 2.75 -9.77 4.16
CA ASP A 63 3.67 -10.81 4.62
C ASP A 63 4.51 -11.37 3.45
N SER A 64 5.49 -12.21 3.79
CA SER A 64 6.44 -12.77 2.83
C SER A 64 5.81 -13.59 1.72
N ARG A 65 4.63 -14.20 1.93
CA ARG A 65 3.93 -15.01 0.93
C ARG A 65 3.48 -14.19 -0.27
N TYR A 66 3.22 -12.90 -0.04
CA TYR A 66 2.66 -12.01 -1.06
C TYR A 66 3.64 -10.94 -1.55
N PHE A 67 4.76 -10.74 -0.87
CA PHE A 67 5.68 -9.63 -1.14
C PHE A 67 6.14 -9.56 -2.61
N GLU A 68 6.56 -10.68 -3.19
CA GLU A 68 7.00 -10.73 -4.58
C GLU A 68 5.84 -10.46 -5.57
N GLN A 69 4.69 -11.09 -5.33
CA GLN A 69 3.50 -10.91 -6.17
C GLN A 69 3.03 -9.45 -6.14
N ALA A 70 2.87 -8.88 -4.94
CA ALA A 70 2.46 -7.50 -4.75
C ALA A 70 3.38 -6.54 -5.51
N THR A 71 4.70 -6.69 -5.36
CA THR A 71 5.70 -5.88 -6.05
C THR A 71 5.55 -5.90 -7.58
N LYS A 72 5.14 -7.05 -8.15
CA LYS A 72 4.96 -7.19 -9.61
C LYS A 72 3.64 -6.62 -10.11
N ILE A 73 2.56 -6.72 -9.32
CA ILE A 73 1.21 -6.45 -9.83
C ILE A 73 0.63 -5.11 -9.41
N THR A 74 1.17 -4.44 -8.38
CA THR A 74 0.61 -3.16 -7.95
C THR A 74 1.01 -2.00 -8.85
N HIS A 75 0.19 -0.96 -8.90
CA HIS A 75 0.52 0.29 -9.62
C HIS A 75 1.19 1.30 -8.69
N LYS A 76 2.45 1.69 -8.96
CA LYS A 76 3.17 2.79 -8.25
C LYS A 76 2.95 2.73 -6.73
N THR A 77 3.28 1.60 -6.12
CA THR A 77 3.00 1.32 -4.71
C THR A 77 4.27 0.87 -4.02
N SER A 78 4.55 1.46 -2.86
CA SER A 78 5.61 1.04 -1.96
C SER A 78 5.18 -0.25 -1.27
N VAL A 79 5.68 -1.40 -1.72
CA VAL A 79 5.37 -2.70 -1.12
C VAL A 79 6.32 -2.93 0.05
N VAL A 80 5.74 -3.15 1.24
CA VAL A 80 6.46 -3.24 2.51
C VAL A 80 6.33 -4.66 3.04
N LEU A 81 7.47 -5.30 3.34
CA LEU A 81 7.47 -6.59 4.00
C LEU A 81 7.16 -6.43 5.48
N ALA A 82 6.01 -6.92 5.92
CA ALA A 82 5.64 -7.05 7.32
C ALA A 82 6.25 -8.35 7.88
N SER A 83 7.50 -8.30 8.34
CA SER A 83 8.25 -9.49 8.78
C SER A 83 7.68 -10.15 10.05
N ASN A 84 7.09 -9.37 10.96
CA ASN A 84 6.57 -9.86 12.23
C ASN A 84 5.05 -9.66 12.33
N ASN A 85 4.60 -8.41 12.28
CA ASN A 85 3.20 -8.02 12.32
C ASN A 85 3.00 -6.71 11.53
N TYR A 86 1.74 -6.38 11.27
CA TYR A 86 1.40 -5.18 10.49
C TYR A 86 1.58 -3.89 11.29
N GLU A 87 1.33 -3.93 12.59
CA GLU A 87 1.44 -2.78 13.50
C GLU A 87 2.88 -2.26 13.56
N GLY A 88 3.86 -3.16 13.72
CA GLY A 88 5.27 -2.79 13.76
C GLY A 88 5.76 -2.24 12.42
N ALA A 89 5.34 -2.86 11.31
CA ALA A 89 5.64 -2.34 9.98
C ALA A 89 4.99 -0.96 9.76
N LEU A 90 3.76 -0.77 10.21
CA LEU A 90 3.02 0.48 10.12
C LEU A 90 3.70 1.58 10.95
N PHE A 91 4.11 1.27 12.18
CA PHE A 91 4.84 2.19 13.05
C PHE A 91 6.13 2.68 12.39
N CYS A 92 6.91 1.76 11.80
CA CYS A 92 8.12 2.17 11.08
C CYS A 92 7.82 3.04 9.85
N ILE A 93 6.72 2.78 9.13
CA ILE A 93 6.30 3.63 8.00
C ILE A 93 5.89 5.02 8.49
N PHE A 94 5.18 5.14 9.61
CA PHE A 94 4.86 6.43 10.20
C PHE A 94 6.12 7.23 10.57
N ILE A 95 7.12 6.59 11.19
CA ILE A 95 8.41 7.24 11.45
C ILE A 95 9.05 7.72 10.13
N LEU A 96 8.95 6.92 9.06
CA LEU A 96 9.55 7.27 7.77
C LEU A 96 8.84 8.45 7.09
N ILE A 97 7.53 8.61 7.32
CA ILE A 97 6.69 9.67 6.73
C ILE A 97 6.76 10.98 7.53
N GLU A 98 6.82 10.92 8.86
CA GLU A 98 6.80 12.12 9.71
C GLU A 98 8.17 12.85 9.78
N TYR A 99 9.25 12.14 9.49
CA TYR A 99 10.62 12.68 9.59
C TYR A 99 11.27 13.02 8.24
N PHE A 100 10.54 12.90 7.12
CA PHE A 100 11.00 13.22 5.74
C PHE A 100 9.89 13.87 4.91
#